data_AF-A0A1I1V8D7-F1
#
_entry.id   AF-A0A1I1V8D7-F1
#
_cell.length_a   1.000
_cell.length_b   1.000
_cell.length_c   1.000
_cell.angle_alpha   90.00
_cell.angle_beta   90.00
_cell.angle_gamma   90.00
#
_symmetry.space_group_name_H-M   'P 1'
#
loop_
_entity.id
_entity.type
_entity.pdbx_description
1 polymer ?
#
loop_
_entity_poly.entity_id
_entity_poly.type
_entity_poly.pdbx_seq_one_letter_code
_entity_poly.pdbx_strand_id
1 'polypeptide(L)'
;MATRVYLFLEENDFKLEAWEGARSEFKRCVENHRITVSSGRNMNHASIEVQCGGSIDLALKFNISDLKQEKSSMLASMEQSVVVDIEDNDFDYWDQIPPFGVVELYDIELERGKKATEPEVEAFVTLIYNFLLKHFMMFAFRESEIESVRSYIFDWSSCIKTFSHDGETGYRVSKFG
;
A
#
# COMPACT_ATOMS: atom_id res chain seq x y z
N MET A 1 1.82 1.82 24.55
CA MET A 1 0.70 1.85 23.59
C MET A 1 1.13 0.99 22.42
N ALA A 2 0.36 -0.04 22.05
CA ALA A 2 0.68 -0.91 20.92
C ALA A 2 0.71 -0.07 19.62
N THR A 3 1.74 -0.23 18.79
CA THR A 3 1.85 0.46 17.50
C THR A 3 1.10 -0.34 16.44
N ARG A 4 0.79 0.27 15.28
CA ARG A 4 -0.07 -0.40 14.28
C ARG A 4 0.66 -1.51 13.57
N VAL A 5 1.94 -1.26 13.27
CA VAL A 5 2.83 -2.28 12.75
C VAL A 5 3.03 -3.39 13.78
N TYR A 6 3.08 -3.06 15.08
CA TYR A 6 3.05 -4.08 16.13
C TYR A 6 1.75 -4.92 16.11
N LEU A 7 0.58 -4.29 16.03
CA LEU A 7 -0.70 -5.03 15.93
C LEU A 7 -0.79 -5.88 14.66
N PHE A 8 -0.29 -5.36 13.54
CA PHE A 8 -0.18 -6.09 12.29
C PHE A 8 0.77 -7.30 12.46
N LEU A 9 1.91 -7.15 13.12
CA LEU A 9 2.85 -8.25 13.38
C LEU A 9 2.27 -9.36 14.29
N GLU A 10 1.24 -9.09 15.08
CA GLU A 10 0.57 -10.10 15.92
C GLU A 10 -0.47 -10.92 15.14
N GLU A 11 -0.82 -10.52 13.92
CA GLU A 11 -1.76 -11.23 13.06
C GLU A 11 -1.07 -12.42 12.38
N ASN A 12 -1.75 -13.58 12.41
CA ASN A 12 -1.14 -14.86 12.02
C ASN A 12 -1.73 -15.46 10.73
N ASP A 13 -2.75 -14.84 10.14
CA ASP A 13 -3.46 -15.38 8.97
C ASP A 13 -3.85 -14.27 7.98
N PHE A 14 -2.85 -13.71 7.32
CA PHE A 14 -3.05 -12.72 6.27
C PHE A 14 -3.55 -13.37 4.99
N LYS A 15 -4.63 -12.80 4.43
CA LYS A 15 -5.19 -13.25 3.17
C LYS A 15 -5.51 -12.12 2.21
N LEU A 16 -5.25 -12.35 0.93
CA LEU A 16 -5.82 -11.58 -0.16
C LEU A 16 -7.28 -12.01 -0.37
N GLU A 17 -8.14 -11.05 -0.70
CA GLU A 17 -9.56 -11.27 -0.96
C GLU A 17 -9.94 -10.64 -2.30
N ALA A 18 -10.76 -11.34 -3.08
CA ALA A 18 -11.34 -10.83 -4.31
C ALA A 18 -12.86 -10.64 -4.14
N TRP A 19 -13.44 -9.66 -4.83
CA TRP A 19 -14.87 -9.39 -4.79
C TRP A 19 -15.68 -10.34 -5.69
N GLU A 20 -16.98 -10.40 -5.44
CA GLU A 20 -17.91 -11.20 -6.25
C GLU A 20 -17.88 -10.71 -7.70
N GLY A 21 -17.65 -11.63 -8.64
CA GLY A 21 -17.51 -11.30 -10.06
C GLY A 21 -16.13 -10.82 -10.52
N ALA A 22 -15.12 -10.80 -9.64
CA ALA A 22 -13.74 -10.50 -10.03
C ALA A 22 -13.26 -11.44 -11.17
N ARG A 23 -12.39 -10.90 -12.04
CA ARG A 23 -11.83 -11.66 -13.19
C ARG A 23 -11.02 -12.87 -12.71
N SER A 24 -10.79 -13.82 -13.61
CA SER A 24 -10.10 -15.08 -13.30
C SER A 24 -8.69 -14.89 -12.71
N GLU A 25 -7.99 -13.85 -13.15
CA GLU A 25 -6.63 -13.52 -12.74
C GLU A 25 -6.58 -13.15 -11.24
N PHE A 26 -7.56 -12.39 -10.76
CA PHE A 26 -7.71 -12.05 -9.35
C PHE A 26 -7.98 -13.30 -8.50
N LYS A 27 -8.93 -14.13 -8.93
CA LYS A 27 -9.27 -15.38 -8.23
C LYS A 27 -8.07 -16.31 -8.15
N ARG A 28 -7.33 -16.45 -9.26
CA ARG A 28 -6.13 -17.29 -9.32
C ARG A 28 -5.04 -16.78 -8.38
N CYS A 29 -4.87 -15.47 -8.26
CA CYS A 29 -3.94 -14.88 -7.29
C CYS A 29 -4.38 -15.20 -5.84
N VAL A 30 -5.66 -15.01 -5.52
CA VAL A 30 -6.22 -15.33 -4.19
C VAL A 30 -6.08 -16.81 -3.85
N GLU A 31 -6.23 -17.72 -4.81
CA GLU A 31 -6.09 -19.16 -4.54
C GLU A 31 -4.63 -19.60 -4.31
N ASN A 32 -3.64 -18.86 -4.82
CA ASN A 32 -2.24 -19.29 -4.85
C ASN A 32 -1.29 -18.34 -4.09
N HIS A 33 -1.83 -17.42 -3.29
CA HIS A 33 -1.01 -16.46 -2.57
C HIS A 33 -0.43 -17.03 -1.27
N ARG A 34 0.69 -16.45 -0.87
CA ARG A 34 1.25 -16.53 0.48
C ARG A 34 1.72 -15.15 0.88
N ILE A 35 1.26 -14.68 2.03
CA ILE A 35 1.77 -13.44 2.63
C ILE A 35 2.64 -13.84 3.81
N THR A 36 3.87 -13.35 3.81
CA THR A 36 4.81 -13.49 4.93
C THR A 36 5.09 -12.10 5.46
N VAL A 37 4.98 -11.93 6.78
CA VAL A 37 5.31 -10.69 7.48
C VAL A 37 6.37 -11.00 8.51
N SER A 38 7.45 -10.23 8.52
CA SER A 38 8.51 -10.34 9.51
C SER A 38 8.77 -9.00 10.18
N SER A 39 9.17 -9.05 11.45
CA SER A 39 9.57 -7.85 12.19
C SER A 39 10.75 -7.16 11.50
N GLY A 40 10.69 -5.83 11.41
CA GLY A 40 11.79 -5.01 10.90
C GLY A 40 12.78 -4.62 12.00
N ARG A 41 13.46 -3.50 11.80
CA ARG A 41 14.50 -2.98 12.73
C ARG A 41 14.00 -2.72 14.16
N ASN A 42 12.71 -2.44 14.31
CA ASN A 42 12.04 -2.19 15.59
C ASN A 42 10.52 -2.47 15.44
N MET A 43 9.73 -2.27 16.50
CA MET A 43 8.27 -2.54 16.52
C MET A 43 7.40 -1.66 15.61
N ASN A 44 7.96 -0.63 14.99
CA ASN A 44 7.30 0.27 14.05
C ASN A 44 7.57 -0.10 12.60
N HIS A 45 8.40 -1.12 12.36
CA HIS A 45 8.77 -1.57 11.02
C HIS A 45 8.42 -3.03 10.82
N ALA A 46 8.01 -3.37 9.61
CA ALA A 46 7.84 -4.74 9.16
C ALA A 46 8.26 -4.88 7.71
N SER A 47 8.72 -6.07 7.35
CA SER A 47 8.94 -6.48 5.97
C SER A 47 7.80 -7.39 5.56
N ILE A 48 7.24 -7.13 4.39
CA ILE A 48 6.13 -7.89 3.82
C ILE A 48 6.61 -8.49 2.52
N GLU A 49 6.41 -9.80 2.38
CA GLU A 49 6.58 -10.50 1.13
C GLU A 49 5.26 -11.17 0.77
N VAL A 50 4.70 -10.76 -0.37
CA VAL A 50 3.55 -11.42 -0.97
C VAL A 50 4.05 -12.21 -2.15
N GLN A 51 3.72 -13.50 -2.18
CA GLN A 51 4.06 -14.39 -3.29
C GLN A 51 2.76 -14.93 -3.89
N CYS A 52 2.70 -15.02 -5.21
CA CYS A 52 1.68 -15.77 -5.92
C CYS A 52 2.34 -16.95 -6.63
N GLY A 53 2.22 -18.13 -6.01
CA GLY A 53 2.88 -19.36 -6.47
C GLY A 53 2.20 -20.01 -7.67
N GLY A 54 2.69 -21.20 -8.03
CA GLY A 54 2.15 -22.00 -9.13
C GLY A 54 2.71 -21.58 -10.50
N SER A 55 1.84 -21.43 -11.51
CA SER A 55 2.24 -21.05 -12.86
C SER A 55 2.41 -19.54 -13.08
N ILE A 56 2.00 -18.71 -12.11
CA ILE A 56 2.08 -17.25 -12.15
C ILE A 56 3.52 -16.79 -11.85
N ASP A 57 4.08 -17.26 -10.73
CA ASP A 57 5.43 -16.94 -10.27
C ASP A 57 5.65 -15.42 -10.17
N LEU A 58 4.91 -14.79 -9.25
CA LEU A 58 5.05 -13.38 -8.90
C LEU A 58 5.43 -13.24 -7.43
N ALA A 59 6.29 -12.28 -7.10
CA ALA A 59 6.52 -11.87 -5.73
C ALA A 59 6.63 -10.34 -5.64
N LEU A 60 6.01 -9.75 -4.63
CA LEU A 60 6.19 -8.35 -4.27
C LEU A 60 6.75 -8.30 -2.85
N LYS A 61 7.89 -7.65 -2.69
CA LYS A 61 8.54 -7.39 -1.41
C LYS A 61 8.55 -5.89 -1.15
N PHE A 62 8.27 -5.51 0.08
CA PHE A 62 8.37 -4.12 0.51
C PHE A 62 8.45 -4.04 2.02
N ASN A 63 8.90 -2.90 2.52
CA ASN A 63 8.90 -2.60 3.93
C ASN A 63 7.80 -1.59 4.26
N ILE A 64 7.33 -1.62 5.51
CA ILE A 64 6.42 -0.62 6.06
C ILE A 64 7.00 0.06 7.31
N SER A 65 6.71 1.34 7.49
CA SER A 65 7.10 2.15 8.64
C SER A 65 5.91 2.94 9.20
N ASP A 66 5.66 2.87 10.50
CA ASP A 66 4.68 3.73 11.18
C ASP A 66 5.22 5.16 11.31
N LEU A 67 4.89 6.02 10.33
CA LEU A 67 5.38 7.40 10.26
C LEU A 67 5.12 8.22 11.53
N LYS A 68 3.99 7.97 12.20
CA LYS A 68 3.62 8.70 13.43
C LYS A 68 4.50 8.30 14.60
N GLN A 69 4.78 7.01 14.75
CA GLN A 69 5.63 6.52 15.84
C GLN A 69 7.10 6.89 15.61
N GLU A 70 7.54 6.89 14.36
CA GLU A 70 8.89 7.33 13.96
C GLU A 70 9.04 8.87 13.96
N LYS A 71 7.95 9.63 14.19
CA LYS A 71 7.94 11.10 14.17
C LYS A 71 8.49 11.68 12.86
N SER A 72 8.12 11.06 11.75
CA SER A 72 8.62 11.44 10.42
C SER A 72 8.15 12.85 10.03
N SER A 73 9.07 13.64 9.45
CA SER A 73 8.78 14.94 8.83
C SER A 73 7.89 14.81 7.60
N MET A 74 7.78 13.62 7.00
CA MET A 74 6.88 13.35 5.87
C MET A 74 5.42 13.65 6.20
N LEU A 75 5.01 13.49 7.46
CA LEU A 75 3.66 13.84 7.90
C LEU A 75 3.32 15.32 7.61
N ALA A 76 4.25 16.23 7.91
CA ALA A 76 4.04 17.66 7.67
C ALA A 76 3.94 17.98 6.16
N SER A 77 4.76 17.31 5.33
CA SER A 77 4.67 17.41 3.87
C SER A 77 3.33 16.93 3.34
N MET A 78 2.80 15.83 3.89
CA MET A 78 1.49 15.30 3.51
C MET A 78 0.36 16.25 3.94
N GLU A 79 0.41 16.82 5.15
CA GLU A 79 -0.60 17.76 5.65
C GLU A 79 -0.71 19.01 4.76
N GLN A 80 0.43 19.53 4.29
CA GLN A 80 0.48 20.69 3.40
C GLN A 80 -0.13 20.44 2.01
N SER A 81 -0.20 19.17 1.58
CA SER A 81 -0.82 18.80 0.29
C SER A 81 -2.35 18.80 0.33
N VAL A 82 -2.96 18.91 1.51
CA VAL A 82 -4.42 18.91 1.66
C VAL A 82 -4.96 20.32 1.37
N VAL A 83 -5.80 20.43 0.34
CA VAL A 83 -6.55 21.66 0.06
C VAL A 83 -7.70 21.75 1.07
N VAL A 84 -7.76 22.82 1.86
CA VAL A 84 -8.89 23.07 2.76
C VAL A 84 -9.94 23.84 1.97
N ASP A 85 -10.84 23.13 1.29
CA ASP A 85 -11.99 23.76 0.64
C ASP A 85 -13.18 23.78 1.61
N ILE A 86 -13.59 24.98 2.03
CA ILE A 86 -14.61 25.19 3.08
C ILE A 86 -16.01 25.30 2.45
N GLU A 87 -16.11 25.33 1.11
CA GLU A 87 -17.37 25.53 0.37
C GLU A 87 -17.84 24.29 -0.42
N ASP A 88 -17.06 23.20 -0.42
CA ASP A 88 -17.40 21.98 -1.13
C ASP A 88 -18.13 20.97 -0.21
N ASN A 89 -19.38 20.66 -0.53
CA ASN A 89 -20.22 19.76 0.28
C ASN A 89 -19.84 18.27 0.13
N ASP A 90 -18.93 17.94 -0.79
CA ASP A 90 -18.33 16.61 -0.93
C ASP A 90 -16.96 16.48 -0.23
N PHE A 91 -16.51 17.52 0.49
CA PHE A 91 -15.23 17.52 1.18
C PHE A 91 -15.34 16.93 2.58
N ASP A 92 -15.05 15.63 2.69
CA ASP A 92 -14.97 14.96 3.98
C ASP A 92 -13.80 15.53 4.80
N TYR A 93 -14.15 16.33 5.80
CA TYR A 93 -13.26 16.92 6.81
C TYR A 93 -12.39 15.86 7.55
N TRP A 94 -12.69 14.57 7.37
CA TRP A 94 -11.94 13.41 7.88
C TRP A 94 -10.76 12.97 7.00
N ASP A 95 -10.55 13.57 5.82
CA ASP A 95 -9.47 13.27 4.86
C ASP A 95 -8.13 13.99 5.13
N GLN A 96 -8.05 14.79 6.20
CA GLN A 96 -6.88 15.61 6.57
C GLN A 96 -5.65 14.80 7.04
N ILE A 97 -5.57 13.51 6.69
CA ILE A 97 -4.74 12.45 7.29
C ILE A 97 -5.43 11.94 8.55
N PRO A 98 -5.96 10.70 8.54
CA PRO A 98 -6.53 10.10 9.72
C PRO A 98 -5.52 10.23 10.86
N PRO A 99 -5.91 10.73 12.05
CA PRO A 99 -5.01 10.91 13.19
C PRO A 99 -4.26 9.63 13.61
N PHE A 100 -4.60 8.49 13.01
CA PHE A 100 -4.28 7.15 13.41
C PHE A 100 -3.65 6.29 12.27
N GLY A 101 -3.41 6.78 11.04
CA GLY A 101 -3.44 5.87 9.86
C GLY A 101 -2.20 5.64 8.99
N VAL A 102 -1.24 6.55 8.85
CA VAL A 102 -0.30 6.46 7.70
C VAL A 102 0.89 5.56 7.95
N VAL A 103 1.06 4.53 7.13
CA VAL A 103 2.37 3.85 6.98
C VAL A 103 3.07 4.31 5.70
N GLU A 104 4.39 4.43 5.74
CA GLU A 104 5.21 4.56 4.53
C GLU A 104 5.60 3.18 4.02
N LEU A 105 5.48 2.98 2.71
CA LEU A 105 6.04 1.86 1.96
C LEU A 105 7.36 2.28 1.32
N TYR A 106 8.37 1.43 1.42
CA TYR A 106 9.69 1.65 0.86
C TYR A 106 10.39 0.33 0.51
N ASP A 107 11.46 0.39 -0.27
CA ASP A 107 12.19 -0.76 -0.83
C ASP A 107 11.26 -1.72 -1.60
N ILE A 108 10.45 -1.19 -2.53
CA ILE A 108 9.44 -1.98 -3.25
C ILE A 108 10.08 -2.72 -4.42
N GLU A 109 10.07 -4.05 -4.35
CA GLU A 109 10.64 -4.94 -5.35
C GLU A 109 9.57 -5.89 -5.90
N LEU A 110 9.34 -5.83 -7.22
CA LEU A 110 8.50 -6.79 -7.95
C LEU A 110 9.38 -7.80 -8.69
N GLU A 111 9.28 -9.05 -8.31
CA GLU A 111 9.84 -10.18 -9.04
C GLU A 111 8.77 -10.80 -9.95
N ARG A 112 9.11 -10.93 -11.24
CA ARG A 112 8.20 -11.45 -12.25
C ARG A 112 8.78 -12.65 -12.99
N GLY A 113 8.10 -13.79 -12.86
CA GLY A 113 8.37 -14.99 -13.63
C GLY A 113 8.06 -14.81 -15.12
N LYS A 114 8.79 -15.53 -15.97
CA LYS A 114 8.71 -15.40 -17.44
C LYS A 114 7.33 -15.68 -18.03
N LYS A 115 6.46 -16.38 -17.30
CA LYS A 115 5.13 -16.80 -17.75
C LYS A 115 4.00 -15.90 -17.24
N ALA A 116 4.28 -14.98 -16.32
CA ALA A 116 3.28 -14.07 -15.79
C ALA A 116 2.80 -13.12 -16.90
N THR A 117 1.48 -13.06 -17.11
CA THR A 117 0.87 -12.13 -18.07
C THR A 117 0.68 -10.74 -17.45
N GLU A 118 0.58 -9.68 -18.25
CA GLU A 118 0.32 -8.32 -17.71
C GLU A 118 -0.95 -8.27 -16.83
N PRO A 119 -2.10 -8.86 -17.24
CA PRO A 119 -3.30 -8.85 -16.40
C PRO A 119 -3.12 -9.56 -15.05
N GLU A 120 -2.23 -10.54 -14.96
CA GLU A 120 -1.91 -11.22 -13.71
C GLU A 120 -1.07 -10.32 -12.79
N VAL A 121 -0.13 -9.57 -13.35
CA VAL A 121 0.67 -8.59 -12.59
C VAL A 121 -0.24 -7.48 -12.08
N GLU A 122 -1.09 -6.92 -12.94
CA GLU A 122 -2.07 -5.89 -12.56
C GLU A 122 -3.00 -6.36 -11.45
N ALA A 123 -3.56 -7.58 -11.58
CA ALA A 123 -4.42 -8.17 -10.56
C ALA A 123 -3.69 -8.39 -9.24
N PHE A 124 -2.45 -8.90 -9.31
CA PHE A 124 -1.62 -9.16 -8.14
C PHE A 124 -1.30 -7.88 -7.37
N VAL A 125 -0.79 -6.87 -8.08
CA VAL A 125 -0.54 -5.52 -7.56
C VAL A 125 -1.82 -5.02 -6.91
N THR A 126 -2.93 -4.90 -7.66
CA THR A 126 -4.22 -4.39 -7.15
C THR A 126 -4.71 -5.06 -5.87
N LEU A 127 -4.60 -6.40 -5.77
CA LEU A 127 -4.98 -7.14 -4.56
C LEU A 127 -4.15 -6.73 -3.34
N ILE A 128 -2.84 -6.53 -3.51
CA ILE A 128 -1.94 -6.11 -2.43
C ILE A 128 -2.29 -4.70 -1.96
N TYR A 129 -2.61 -3.80 -2.87
CA TYR A 129 -3.01 -2.44 -2.48
C TYR A 129 -4.34 -2.44 -1.71
N ASN A 130 -5.33 -3.24 -2.13
CA ASN A 130 -6.57 -3.42 -1.38
C ASN A 130 -6.31 -4.04 0.00
N PHE A 131 -5.41 -5.02 0.08
CA PHE A 131 -4.97 -5.59 1.35
C PHE A 131 -4.36 -4.52 2.27
N LEU A 132 -3.49 -3.66 1.75
CA LEU A 132 -2.87 -2.58 2.52
C LEU A 132 -3.91 -1.54 2.99
N LEU A 133 -4.84 -1.15 2.12
CA LEU A 133 -5.93 -0.24 2.49
C LEU A 133 -6.82 -0.83 3.59
N LYS A 134 -7.07 -2.14 3.57
CA LYS A 134 -7.83 -2.84 4.62
C LYS A 134 -7.16 -2.74 5.99
N HIS A 135 -5.83 -2.83 6.05
CA HIS A 135 -5.08 -2.84 7.32
C HIS A 135 -4.68 -1.46 7.82
N PHE A 136 -4.32 -0.54 6.91
CA PHE A 136 -3.74 0.75 7.27
C PHE A 136 -4.62 1.96 6.96
N MET A 137 -5.71 1.79 6.19
CA MET A 137 -6.61 2.84 5.67
C MET A 137 -5.94 3.88 4.74
N MET A 138 -4.68 4.20 4.97
CA MET A 138 -3.87 5.14 4.21
C MET A 138 -2.41 4.74 4.28
N PHE A 139 -1.72 4.83 3.15
CA PHE A 139 -0.27 4.68 3.11
C PHE A 139 0.35 5.63 2.10
N ALA A 140 1.66 5.84 2.23
CA ALA A 140 2.43 6.70 1.37
C ALA A 140 3.66 5.98 0.83
N PHE A 141 4.17 6.44 -0.31
CA PHE A 141 5.45 6.00 -0.88
C PHE A 141 6.02 7.14 -1.71
N ARG A 142 7.35 7.15 -1.87
CA ARG A 142 8.02 8.13 -2.73
C ARG A 142 8.07 7.64 -4.17
N GLU A 143 8.14 8.54 -5.13
CA GLU A 143 8.16 8.18 -6.56
C GLU A 143 9.34 7.26 -6.90
N SER A 144 10.51 7.47 -6.27
CA SER A 144 11.67 6.60 -6.47
C SER A 144 11.46 5.15 -6.02
N GLU A 145 10.54 4.91 -5.09
CA GLU A 145 10.31 3.57 -4.51
C GLU A 145 9.47 2.69 -5.44
N ILE A 146 8.67 3.26 -6.34
CA ILE A 146 7.68 2.50 -7.11
C ILE A 146 8.10 2.14 -8.53
N GLU A 147 9.35 2.37 -8.92
CA GLU A 147 9.79 2.17 -10.32
C GLU A 147 9.47 0.76 -10.85
N SER A 148 9.58 -0.27 -9.98
CA SER A 148 9.28 -1.67 -10.33
C SER A 148 7.79 -1.96 -10.60
N VAL A 149 6.89 -1.13 -10.05
CA VAL A 149 5.43 -1.31 -10.11
C VAL A 149 4.70 -0.15 -10.78
N ARG A 150 5.44 0.90 -11.19
CA ARG A 150 4.89 2.19 -11.62
C ARG A 150 3.83 2.07 -12.72
N SER A 151 4.07 1.22 -13.71
CA SER A 151 3.13 0.98 -14.82
C SER A 151 1.79 0.38 -14.39
N TYR A 152 1.73 -0.26 -13.23
CA TYR A 152 0.55 -0.97 -12.71
C TYR A 152 -0.25 -0.16 -11.69
N ILE A 153 0.24 1.02 -11.30
CA ILE A 153 -0.35 1.90 -10.27
C ILE A 153 -1.25 2.99 -10.89
N PHE A 154 -1.09 3.30 -12.18
CA PHE A 154 -1.65 4.52 -12.79
C PHE A 154 -3.19 4.59 -12.82
N ASP A 155 -3.91 3.48 -12.74
CA ASP A 155 -5.38 3.47 -12.69
C ASP A 155 -5.96 3.94 -11.34
N TRP A 156 -5.12 4.27 -10.35
CA TRP A 156 -5.59 4.81 -9.06
C TRP A 156 -5.57 6.33 -8.99
N SER A 157 -5.54 7.03 -10.13
CA SER A 157 -5.54 8.50 -10.18
C SER A 157 -6.63 9.17 -9.33
N SER A 158 -7.78 8.51 -9.13
CA SER A 158 -8.86 9.01 -8.26
C SER A 158 -8.54 8.91 -6.76
N CYS A 159 -7.67 7.98 -6.35
CA CYS A 159 -7.35 7.66 -4.95
C CYS A 159 -5.95 8.12 -4.52
N ILE A 160 -5.15 8.60 -5.47
CA ILE A 160 -3.79 9.10 -5.25
C ILE A 160 -3.83 10.62 -5.06
N LYS A 161 -3.18 11.09 -3.99
CA LYS A 161 -2.81 12.49 -3.79
C LYS A 161 -1.30 12.63 -3.82
N THR A 162 -0.80 13.69 -4.44
CA THR A 162 0.64 13.98 -4.53
C THR A 162 1.06 14.95 -3.44
N PHE A 163 2.28 14.80 -2.93
CA PHE A 163 2.93 15.75 -2.03
C PHE A 163 4.41 15.90 -2.41
N SER A 164 5.08 16.93 -1.90
CA SER A 164 6.53 17.07 -2.04
C SER A 164 7.20 16.90 -0.68
N HIS A 165 8.24 16.08 -0.64
CA HIS A 165 9.02 15.82 0.57
C HIS A 165 10.50 15.73 0.21
N ASP A 166 11.34 16.55 0.87
CA ASP A 166 12.78 16.61 0.63
C ASP A 166 13.20 16.75 -0.85
N GLY A 167 12.39 17.48 -1.64
CA GLY A 167 12.64 17.71 -3.06
C GLY A 167 12.20 16.56 -3.99
N GLU A 168 11.59 15.51 -3.44
CA GLU A 168 11.03 14.37 -4.16
C GLU A 168 9.50 14.42 -4.21
N THR A 169 8.90 13.86 -5.26
CA THR A 169 7.47 13.61 -5.35
C THR A 169 7.11 12.41 -4.48
N GLY A 170 6.16 12.58 -3.58
CA GLY A 170 5.53 11.52 -2.81
C GLY A 170 4.07 11.32 -3.21
N TYR A 171 3.56 10.13 -2.96
CA TYR A 171 2.18 9.76 -3.20
C TYR A 171 1.55 9.25 -1.92
N ARG A 172 0.31 9.66 -1.68
CA ARG A 172 -0.56 9.17 -0.62
C ARG A 172 -1.75 8.47 -1.26
N VAL A 173 -2.02 7.26 -0.82
CA VAL A 173 -3.19 6.48 -1.24
C VAL A 173 -4.13 6.36 -0.05
N SER A 174 -5.38 6.75 -0.25
CA SER A 174 -6.48 6.54 0.70
C SER A 174 -7.66 5.90 0.01
N LYS A 175 -8.58 5.33 0.81
CA LYS A 175 -9.74 4.55 0.35
C LYS A 175 -10.45 5.18 -0.86
N PHE A 176 -10.98 4.32 -1.75
CA PHE A 176 -12.01 4.68 -2.71
C PHE A 176 -13.22 5.29 -1.98
N GLY A 177 -13.68 6.45 -2.46
CA GLY A 177 -15.03 6.97 -2.18
C GLY A 177 -16.10 6.03 -2.73
#